data_AF-A0A328BED7-F1
#
_entry.id   AF-A0A328BED7-F1
#
_cell.length_a   1.000
_cell.length_b   1.000
_cell.length_c   1.000
_cell.angle_alpha   90.00
_cell.angle_beta   90.00
_cell.angle_gamma   90.00
#
_symmetry.space_group_name_H-M   'P 1'
#
loop_
_entity.id
_entity.type
_entity.pdbx_description
1 polymer ?
#
loop_
_entity_poly.entity_id
_entity_poly.type
_entity_poly.pdbx_seq_one_letter_code
_entity_poly.pdbx_strand_id
1 'polypeptide(L)'
;MRKALTYLTQLLRTLLLLLALAVSSPGRASSLPTKVSITDETFAGYYGTYIYRYELVAGPDGYRLYRTLRQENKLVDSLRHFLKVVDRAAVRRLAWEATHRRRRLTLSDLGLRYEEFGQPRLLDSLRHMRRSWNARQLALARQELARPANIDYAIRRYVLRYHYAVMHRSTNTSFRLRLEYPHKTIVLKASQQPLGLPWRDAHDRVFYNPGLAPLLLALLPATESGTTFYFERHDLLLALARQIYADRCAQKLNALTYLNFQPALARLAGRYPIADAQEDPGSYDWQWQGEPRLTCTARDPALPAGVSLFVSLTIQDDGQLFPPDSLLRKADYYLGQLRLVPFLLDFVAAHPARRLAVSFNNTTSVSRRIRDEQRDKALPEQACLPNATDAYLDRCVSFELRDEDGNYARCLLTPELEVIVRHFGGDRVYRYTREQLGRTEPGLSYPCARLDRNGNLKKQ
;
A
#
# COMPACT_ATOMS: atom_id res chain seq x y z
N MET A 1 -39.28 -30.66 -67.61
CA MET A 1 -38.66 -29.63 -66.73
C MET A 1 -39.31 -29.51 -65.34
N ARG A 2 -40.63 -29.35 -65.20
CA ARG A 2 -41.28 -29.18 -63.87
C ARG A 2 -40.96 -30.30 -62.86
N LYS A 3 -40.99 -31.58 -63.26
CA LYS A 3 -40.66 -32.71 -62.37
C LYS A 3 -39.20 -32.68 -61.87
N ALA A 4 -38.25 -32.27 -62.72
CA ALA A 4 -36.84 -32.19 -62.33
C ALA A 4 -36.59 -31.09 -61.28
N LEU A 5 -37.31 -29.97 -61.38
CA LEU A 5 -37.24 -28.88 -60.41
C LEU A 5 -37.83 -29.28 -59.04
N THR A 6 -38.89 -30.11 -59.04
CA THR A 6 -39.48 -30.66 -57.82
C THR A 6 -38.53 -31.62 -57.10
N TYR A 7 -37.84 -32.49 -57.84
CA TYR A 7 -36.83 -33.38 -57.27
C TYR A 7 -35.65 -32.60 -56.69
N LEU A 8 -35.15 -31.58 -57.41
CA LEU A 8 -34.03 -30.77 -56.95
C LEU A 8 -34.36 -30.01 -55.65
N THR A 9 -35.59 -29.47 -55.53
CA THR A 9 -36.04 -28.76 -54.33
C THR A 9 -36.30 -29.69 -53.14
N GLN A 10 -36.77 -30.92 -53.38
CA GLN A 10 -36.85 -31.94 -52.33
C GLN A 10 -35.45 -32.34 -51.85
N LEU A 11 -34.52 -32.59 -52.77
CA LEU A 11 -33.14 -32.99 -52.42
C LEU A 11 -32.41 -31.88 -51.65
N LEU A 12 -32.59 -30.62 -52.05
CA LEU A 12 -32.04 -29.46 -51.33
C LEU A 12 -32.64 -29.31 -49.93
N ARG A 13 -33.96 -29.53 -49.78
CA ARG A 13 -34.63 -29.52 -48.46
C ARG A 13 -34.13 -30.65 -47.57
N THR A 14 -33.96 -31.85 -48.10
CA THR A 14 -33.41 -32.99 -47.34
C THR A 14 -31.96 -32.74 -46.94
N LEU A 15 -31.16 -32.14 -47.83
CA LEU A 15 -29.77 -31.78 -47.54
C LEU A 15 -29.68 -30.70 -46.47
N LEU A 16 -30.55 -29.68 -46.54
CA LEU A 16 -30.66 -28.62 -45.53
C LEU A 16 -31.16 -29.17 -44.19
N LEU A 17 -32.08 -30.14 -44.19
CA LEU A 17 -32.52 -30.81 -42.96
C LEU A 17 -31.41 -31.67 -42.35
N LEU A 18 -30.63 -32.38 -43.18
CA LEU A 18 -29.48 -33.16 -42.74
C LEU A 18 -28.34 -32.26 -42.23
N LEU A 19 -28.10 -31.12 -42.87
CA LEU A 19 -27.16 -30.09 -42.39
C LEU A 19 -27.67 -29.44 -41.10
N ALA A 20 -28.96 -29.13 -41.00
CA ALA A 20 -29.57 -28.62 -39.78
C ALA A 20 -29.48 -29.64 -38.64
N LEU A 21 -29.70 -30.93 -38.91
CA LEU A 21 -29.54 -32.05 -37.95
C LEU A 21 -28.07 -32.31 -37.59
N ALA A 22 -27.13 -32.08 -38.50
CA ALA A 22 -25.69 -32.18 -38.24
C ALA A 22 -25.17 -30.99 -37.43
N VAL A 23 -25.72 -29.80 -37.64
CA VAL A 23 -25.41 -28.57 -36.87
C VAL A 23 -26.20 -28.52 -35.55
N SER A 24 -27.35 -29.19 -35.47
CA SER A 24 -28.15 -29.39 -34.25
C SER A 24 -27.87 -30.72 -33.56
N SER A 25 -26.80 -31.42 -33.93
CA SER A 25 -26.21 -32.43 -33.05
C SER A 25 -25.95 -31.73 -31.71
N PRO A 26 -26.56 -32.15 -30.60
CA PRO A 26 -26.26 -31.57 -29.31
C PRO A 26 -24.75 -31.72 -29.11
N GLY A 27 -24.05 -30.59 -29.16
CA GLY A 27 -22.60 -30.55 -29.31
C GLY A 27 -21.96 -31.57 -28.39
N ARG A 28 -21.17 -32.49 -28.98
CA ARG A 28 -20.40 -33.57 -28.32
C ARG A 28 -20.70 -33.59 -26.83
N ALA A 29 -21.63 -34.44 -26.39
CA ALA A 29 -21.83 -34.73 -24.98
C ALA A 29 -20.44 -34.81 -24.36
N SER A 30 -20.04 -33.78 -23.62
CA SER A 30 -18.71 -33.70 -23.05
C SER A 30 -18.65 -34.87 -22.11
N SER A 31 -18.01 -35.96 -22.55
CA SER A 31 -17.83 -37.17 -21.75
C SER A 31 -17.40 -36.70 -20.38
N LEU A 32 -18.16 -36.98 -19.33
CA LEU A 32 -17.80 -36.50 -18.01
C LEU A 32 -16.43 -37.10 -17.62
N PRO A 33 -15.63 -36.42 -16.81
CA PRO A 33 -14.35 -36.96 -16.38
C PRO A 33 -14.56 -38.30 -15.66
N THR A 34 -13.75 -39.31 -15.95
CA THR A 34 -13.77 -40.59 -15.21
C THR A 34 -13.32 -40.40 -13.76
N LYS A 35 -12.42 -39.43 -13.53
CA LYS A 35 -11.91 -39.05 -12.22
C LYS A 35 -11.64 -37.56 -12.14
N VAL A 36 -11.93 -36.95 -10.99
CA VAL A 36 -11.51 -35.58 -10.67
C VAL A 36 -10.67 -35.61 -9.40
N SER A 37 -9.45 -35.11 -9.46
CA SER A 37 -8.55 -34.96 -8.31
C SER A 37 -8.39 -33.50 -7.94
N ILE A 38 -8.51 -33.20 -6.65
CA ILE A 38 -8.37 -31.86 -6.10
C ILE A 38 -7.31 -31.89 -5.01
N THR A 39 -6.41 -30.93 -5.04
CA THR A 39 -5.36 -30.76 -4.03
C THR A 39 -5.35 -29.32 -3.55
N ASP A 40 -5.33 -29.17 -2.24
CA ASP A 40 -5.30 -27.91 -1.52
C ASP A 40 -4.13 -27.95 -0.54
N GLU A 41 -3.12 -27.12 -0.77
CA GLU A 41 -1.85 -27.12 -0.03
C GLU A 41 -1.58 -25.70 0.48
N THR A 42 -1.52 -25.49 1.79
CA THR A 42 -1.10 -24.22 2.43
C THR A 42 0.13 -24.45 3.30
N PHE A 43 1.20 -23.72 3.02
CA PHE A 43 2.44 -23.72 3.79
C PHE A 43 2.59 -22.41 4.53
N ALA A 44 2.34 -22.36 5.83
CA ALA A 44 2.48 -21.18 6.65
C ALA A 44 3.70 -21.30 7.58
N GLY A 45 4.77 -20.53 7.36
CA GLY A 45 6.02 -20.59 8.11
C GLY A 45 5.85 -20.50 9.63
N TYR A 46 4.81 -19.81 10.12
CA TYR A 46 4.47 -19.74 11.55
C TYR A 46 3.23 -20.56 11.96
N TYR A 47 2.34 -20.90 11.03
CA TYR A 47 1.05 -21.59 11.33
C TYR A 47 1.04 -23.06 10.88
N GLY A 48 2.15 -23.52 10.30
CA GLY A 48 2.40 -24.90 9.89
C GLY A 48 1.86 -25.26 8.50
N THR A 49 1.76 -26.55 8.20
CA THR A 49 1.53 -27.07 6.84
C THR A 49 0.22 -27.83 6.75
N TYR A 50 -0.65 -27.43 5.84
CA TYR A 50 -1.96 -28.03 5.64
C TYR A 50 -2.05 -28.58 4.22
N ILE A 51 -2.28 -29.89 4.07
CA ILE A 51 -2.44 -30.54 2.76
C ILE A 51 -3.68 -31.40 2.76
N TYR A 52 -4.61 -31.11 1.87
CA TYR A 52 -5.81 -31.90 1.64
C TYR A 52 -5.85 -32.41 0.22
N ARG A 53 -6.16 -33.70 0.04
CA ARG A 53 -6.38 -34.31 -1.28
C ARG A 53 -7.73 -34.97 -1.32
N TYR A 54 -8.43 -34.76 -2.43
CA TYR A 54 -9.75 -35.30 -2.68
C TYR A 54 -9.82 -35.95 -4.05
N GLU A 55 -10.65 -36.97 -4.16
CA GLU A 55 -10.94 -37.67 -5.40
C GLU A 55 -12.44 -37.86 -5.59
N LEU A 56 -12.96 -37.45 -6.74
CA LEU A 56 -14.29 -37.82 -7.21
C LEU A 56 -14.14 -38.95 -8.22
N VAL A 57 -14.77 -40.09 -7.95
CA VAL A 57 -14.77 -41.26 -8.84
C VAL A 57 -16.17 -41.50 -9.36
N ALA A 58 -16.31 -41.65 -10.68
CA ALA A 58 -17.59 -41.94 -11.31
C ALA A 58 -18.13 -43.30 -10.85
N GLY A 59 -19.41 -43.34 -10.49
CA GLY A 59 -20.16 -44.54 -10.14
C GLY A 59 -21.56 -44.52 -10.76
N PRO A 60 -22.40 -45.55 -10.49
CA PRO A 60 -23.75 -45.64 -11.05
C PRO A 60 -24.61 -44.41 -10.69
N ASP A 61 -24.68 -44.07 -9.40
CA ASP A 61 -25.58 -43.04 -8.86
C ASP A 61 -25.03 -41.61 -8.88
N GLY A 62 -23.83 -41.41 -9.45
CA GLY A 62 -23.15 -40.12 -9.44
C GLY A 62 -21.65 -40.25 -9.23
N TYR A 63 -21.03 -39.21 -8.68
CA TYR A 63 -19.62 -39.22 -8.30
C TYR A 63 -19.48 -39.43 -6.81
N ARG A 64 -18.63 -40.36 -6.39
CA ARG A 64 -18.31 -40.55 -4.97
C ARG A 64 -17.09 -39.69 -4.63
N LEU A 65 -17.27 -38.73 -3.73
CA LEU A 65 -16.20 -37.88 -3.21
C LEU A 65 -15.51 -38.56 -2.04
N TYR A 66 -14.19 -38.69 -2.15
CA TYR A 66 -13.33 -39.21 -1.10
C TYR A 66 -12.30 -38.16 -0.70
N ARG A 67 -11.97 -38.10 0.59
CA ARG A 67 -10.71 -37.52 1.07
C ARG A 67 -9.66 -38.62 1.04
N THR A 68 -8.53 -38.37 0.40
CA THR A 68 -7.42 -39.34 0.29
C THR A 68 -6.19 -38.90 1.05
N LEU A 69 -6.14 -37.64 1.48
CA LEU A 69 -5.13 -37.12 2.38
C LEU A 69 -5.70 -35.98 3.20
N ARG A 70 -5.42 -35.99 4.49
CA ARG A 70 -5.52 -34.86 5.42
C ARG A 70 -4.20 -34.78 6.16
N GLN A 71 -3.45 -33.73 5.90
CA GLN A 71 -2.25 -33.39 6.65
C GLN A 71 -2.47 -32.05 7.31
N GLU A 72 -2.33 -32.02 8.63
CA GLU A 72 -2.39 -30.82 9.45
C GLU A 72 -1.14 -30.81 10.31
N ASN A 73 -0.17 -30.01 9.91
CA ASN A 73 1.17 -29.96 10.47
C ASN A 73 1.89 -31.31 10.34
N LYS A 74 2.16 -31.96 11.48
CA LYS A 74 2.79 -33.28 11.55
C LYS A 74 1.78 -34.43 11.55
N LEU A 75 0.48 -34.14 11.70
CA LEU A 75 -0.57 -35.15 11.70
C LEU A 75 -0.94 -35.49 10.26
N VAL A 76 -0.85 -36.78 9.90
CA VAL A 76 -1.14 -37.28 8.55
C VAL A 76 -2.16 -38.41 8.62
N ASP A 77 -3.32 -38.19 8.02
CA ASP A 77 -4.32 -39.22 7.71
C ASP A 77 -4.37 -39.42 6.20
N SER A 78 -3.90 -40.58 5.75
CA SER A 78 -3.86 -40.97 4.33
C SER A 78 -4.91 -42.02 3.97
N LEU A 79 -5.79 -42.37 4.91
CA LEU A 79 -6.87 -43.32 4.64
C LEU A 79 -7.92 -42.68 3.74
N ARG A 80 -8.40 -43.47 2.77
CA ARG A 80 -9.45 -43.04 1.87
C ARG A 80 -10.78 -43.00 2.61
N HIS A 81 -11.24 -41.79 2.94
CA HIS A 81 -12.48 -41.55 3.66
C HIS A 81 -13.59 -41.09 2.70
N PHE A 82 -14.70 -41.83 2.65
CA PHE A 82 -15.88 -41.42 1.88
C PHE A 82 -16.57 -40.23 2.53
N LEU A 83 -16.90 -39.20 1.75
CA LEU A 83 -17.56 -37.99 2.26
C LEU A 83 -19.02 -37.91 1.83
N LYS A 84 -19.28 -37.94 0.52
CA LYS A 84 -20.63 -37.78 -0.03
C LYS A 84 -20.72 -38.26 -1.48
N VAL A 85 -21.95 -38.46 -1.95
CA VAL A 85 -22.26 -38.56 -3.38
C VAL A 85 -22.47 -37.15 -3.94
N VAL A 86 -21.92 -36.89 -5.13
CA VAL A 86 -22.00 -35.63 -5.87
C VAL A 86 -22.72 -35.90 -7.19
N ASP A 87 -23.73 -35.09 -7.48
CA ASP A 87 -24.50 -35.18 -8.72
C ASP A 87 -23.60 -34.96 -9.96
N ARG A 88 -23.84 -35.76 -11.02
CA ARG A 88 -23.19 -35.62 -12.33
C ARG A 88 -23.36 -34.21 -12.90
N ALA A 89 -24.45 -33.51 -12.63
CA ALA A 89 -24.70 -32.13 -13.03
C ALA A 89 -23.70 -31.14 -12.38
N ALA A 90 -23.35 -31.34 -11.11
CA ALA A 90 -22.32 -30.54 -10.44
C ALA A 90 -20.93 -30.76 -11.07
N VAL A 91 -20.57 -32.01 -11.33
CA VAL A 91 -19.30 -32.35 -12.02
C VAL A 91 -19.28 -31.85 -13.46
N ARG A 92 -20.42 -31.88 -14.16
CA ARG A 92 -20.56 -31.31 -15.51
C ARG A 92 -20.29 -29.81 -15.51
N ARG A 93 -20.87 -29.07 -14.55
CA ARG A 93 -20.63 -27.62 -14.39
C ARG A 93 -19.16 -27.33 -14.09
N LEU A 94 -18.54 -28.07 -13.17
CA LEU A 94 -17.11 -27.94 -12.89
C LEU A 94 -16.24 -28.18 -14.14
N ALA A 95 -16.53 -29.25 -14.88
CA ALA A 95 -15.81 -29.59 -16.11
C ALA A 95 -15.99 -28.52 -17.21
N TRP A 96 -17.20 -27.97 -17.34
CA TRP A 96 -17.48 -26.88 -18.26
C TRP A 96 -16.67 -25.64 -17.90
N GLU A 97 -16.68 -25.20 -16.64
CA GLU A 97 -15.90 -24.04 -16.19
C GLU A 97 -14.38 -24.26 -16.36
N ALA A 98 -13.88 -25.47 -16.07
CA ALA A 98 -12.48 -25.82 -16.25
C ALA A 98 -11.99 -25.71 -17.72
N THR A 99 -12.92 -25.76 -18.67
CA THR A 99 -12.65 -25.59 -20.11
C THR A 99 -12.97 -24.19 -20.63
N HIS A 100 -13.80 -23.41 -19.92
CA HIS A 100 -14.15 -22.04 -20.28
C HIS A 100 -13.10 -21.05 -19.77
N ARG A 101 -12.09 -20.81 -20.62
CA ARG A 101 -10.93 -19.97 -20.30
C ARG A 101 -11.11 -18.57 -20.85
N ARG A 102 -11.02 -17.55 -19.98
CA ARG A 102 -11.05 -16.15 -20.39
C ARG A 102 -9.66 -15.55 -20.37
N ARG A 103 -9.34 -14.73 -21.38
CA ARG A 103 -8.07 -13.98 -21.45
C ARG A 103 -8.10 -12.65 -20.70
N ARG A 104 -9.30 -12.14 -20.42
CA ARG A 104 -9.55 -10.89 -19.70
C ARG A 104 -10.66 -11.13 -18.69
N LEU A 105 -10.63 -10.34 -17.62
CA LEU A 105 -11.64 -10.33 -16.58
C LEU A 105 -12.30 -8.96 -16.58
N THR A 106 -13.63 -8.93 -16.55
CA THR A 106 -14.40 -7.69 -16.34
C THR A 106 -14.90 -7.60 -14.91
N LEU A 107 -15.43 -6.44 -14.52
CA LEU A 107 -16.06 -6.27 -13.21
C LEU A 107 -17.32 -7.16 -13.05
N SER A 108 -18.11 -7.31 -14.13
CA SER A 108 -19.30 -8.17 -14.13
C SER A 108 -18.95 -9.65 -13.97
N ASP A 109 -17.78 -10.07 -14.44
CA ASP A 109 -17.28 -11.44 -14.23
C ASP A 109 -17.03 -11.74 -12.75
N LEU A 110 -16.64 -10.71 -11.99
CA LEU A 110 -16.52 -10.77 -10.53
C LEU A 110 -17.87 -10.61 -9.81
N GLY A 111 -18.97 -10.46 -10.57
CA GLY A 111 -20.31 -10.17 -10.07
C GLY A 111 -20.44 -8.79 -9.41
N LEU A 112 -19.51 -7.89 -9.69
CA LEU A 112 -19.49 -6.51 -9.20
C LEU A 112 -20.05 -5.56 -10.27
N ARG A 113 -20.52 -4.40 -9.85
CA ARG A 113 -20.98 -3.31 -10.70
C ARG A 113 -20.29 -2.00 -10.32
N TYR A 114 -20.12 -1.10 -11.29
CA TYR A 114 -19.38 0.14 -11.09
C TYR A 114 -20.04 1.04 -10.03
N GLU A 115 -21.37 1.01 -9.94
CA GLU A 115 -22.16 1.82 -9.00
C GLU A 115 -21.91 1.44 -7.54
N GLU A 116 -21.46 0.21 -7.27
CA GLU A 116 -21.14 -0.26 -5.92
C GLU A 116 -19.96 0.51 -5.32
N PHE A 117 -19.04 1.01 -6.14
CA PHE A 117 -17.88 1.79 -5.69
C PHE A 117 -18.24 3.22 -5.25
N GLY A 118 -19.42 3.71 -5.64
CA GLY A 118 -19.92 5.03 -5.26
C GLY A 118 -20.74 5.04 -3.96
N GLN A 119 -20.98 3.87 -3.35
CA GLN A 119 -21.87 3.77 -2.19
C GLN A 119 -21.29 4.46 -0.94
N PRO A 120 -22.09 5.22 -0.17
CA PRO A 120 -21.65 5.87 1.06
C PRO A 120 -21.01 4.91 2.07
N ARG A 121 -21.60 3.71 2.24
CA ARG A 121 -21.11 2.68 3.17
C ARG A 121 -19.67 2.25 2.85
N LEU A 122 -19.31 2.16 1.57
CA LEU A 122 -17.97 1.78 1.16
C LEU A 122 -16.95 2.85 1.57
N LEU A 123 -17.30 4.13 1.39
CA LEU A 123 -16.45 5.24 1.88
C LEU A 123 -16.32 5.21 3.39
N ASP A 124 -17.41 4.97 4.12
CA ASP A 124 -17.38 4.85 5.59
C ASP A 124 -16.45 3.71 6.04
N SER A 125 -16.45 2.57 5.34
CA SER A 125 -15.49 1.49 5.60
C SER A 125 -14.03 1.87 5.33
N LEU A 126 -13.78 2.86 4.46
CA LEU A 126 -12.45 3.41 4.22
C LEU A 126 -12.07 4.50 5.23
N ARG A 127 -13.02 5.10 5.95
CA ARG A 127 -12.76 6.14 6.95
C ARG A 127 -11.92 5.63 8.10
N HIS A 128 -11.98 4.36 8.49
CA HIS A 128 -11.07 3.83 9.51
C HIS A 128 -9.57 3.99 9.17
N MET A 129 -9.23 4.23 7.90
CA MET A 129 -7.86 4.54 7.49
C MET A 129 -7.42 5.98 7.81
N ARG A 130 -8.33 6.87 8.26
CA ARG A 130 -8.06 8.27 8.66
C ARG A 130 -9.06 8.77 9.70
N ARG A 131 -8.58 9.46 10.75
CA ARG A 131 -9.45 9.98 11.83
C ARG A 131 -10.61 10.87 11.35
N SER A 132 -10.40 11.72 10.33
CA SER A 132 -11.45 12.60 9.79
C SER A 132 -11.22 12.98 8.33
N TRP A 133 -12.30 13.17 7.57
CA TRP A 133 -12.29 13.66 6.18
C TRP A 133 -13.10 14.96 6.06
N ASN A 134 -12.57 16.00 5.43
CA ASN A 134 -13.39 17.14 4.99
C ASN A 134 -14.17 16.84 3.71
N ALA A 135 -15.05 17.77 3.35
CA ALA A 135 -15.86 17.72 2.13
C ALA A 135 -15.02 17.55 0.86
N ARG A 136 -13.86 18.21 0.73
CA ARG A 136 -12.99 18.06 -0.46
C ARG A 136 -12.33 16.69 -0.51
N GLN A 137 -11.86 16.18 0.63
CA GLN A 137 -11.33 14.82 0.75
C GLN A 137 -12.38 13.77 0.38
N LEU A 138 -13.61 13.92 0.89
CA LEU A 138 -14.72 13.03 0.57
C LEU A 138 -15.08 13.08 -0.92
N ALA A 139 -15.12 14.27 -1.52
CA ALA A 139 -15.39 14.45 -2.95
C ALA A 139 -14.31 13.80 -3.81
N LEU A 140 -13.02 13.99 -3.45
CA LEU A 140 -11.90 13.35 -4.15
C LEU A 140 -11.97 11.82 -4.06
N ALA A 141 -12.18 11.27 -2.86
CA ALA A 141 -12.27 9.82 -2.66
C ALA A 141 -13.43 9.22 -3.47
N ARG A 142 -14.60 9.87 -3.46
CA ARG A 142 -15.76 9.49 -4.30
C ARG A 142 -15.40 9.49 -5.78
N GLN A 143 -14.77 10.55 -6.25
CA GLN A 143 -14.38 10.68 -7.65
C GLN A 143 -13.41 9.58 -8.07
N GLU A 144 -12.37 9.32 -7.27
CA GLU A 144 -11.35 8.31 -7.61
C GLU A 144 -11.91 6.88 -7.53
N LEU A 145 -12.80 6.58 -6.59
CA LEU A 145 -13.48 5.27 -6.48
C LEU A 145 -14.46 5.02 -7.63
N ALA A 146 -15.16 6.06 -8.10
CA ALA A 146 -16.13 5.92 -9.18
C ALA A 146 -15.50 5.85 -10.59
N ARG A 147 -14.19 6.10 -10.73
CA ARG A 147 -13.51 6.10 -12.04
C ARG A 147 -13.30 4.66 -12.55
N PRO A 148 -13.86 4.27 -13.72
CA PRO A 148 -13.71 2.91 -14.24
C PRO A 148 -12.25 2.47 -14.43
N ALA A 149 -11.39 3.38 -14.91
CA ALA A 149 -9.97 3.10 -15.10
C ALA A 149 -9.24 2.73 -13.80
N ASN A 150 -9.63 3.32 -12.66
CA ASN A 150 -9.05 3.00 -11.36
C ASN A 150 -9.52 1.63 -10.87
N ILE A 151 -10.79 1.30 -11.09
CA ILE A 151 -11.37 -0.01 -10.76
C ILE A 151 -10.69 -1.11 -11.59
N ASP A 152 -10.56 -0.92 -12.90
CA ASP A 152 -9.87 -1.89 -13.78
C ASP A 152 -8.40 -2.07 -13.39
N TYR A 153 -7.74 -0.99 -12.98
CA TYR A 153 -6.37 -1.05 -12.46
C TYR A 153 -6.29 -1.81 -11.14
N ALA A 154 -7.22 -1.57 -10.21
CA ALA A 154 -7.29 -2.29 -8.94
C ALA A 154 -7.56 -3.78 -9.13
N ILE A 155 -8.44 -4.18 -10.06
CA ILE A 155 -8.65 -5.60 -10.41
C ILE A 155 -7.34 -6.21 -10.91
N ARG A 156 -6.65 -5.55 -11.86
CA ARG A 156 -5.36 -6.01 -12.37
C ARG A 156 -4.32 -6.19 -11.26
N ARG A 157 -4.27 -5.27 -10.31
CA ARG A 157 -3.27 -5.28 -9.24
C ARG A 157 -3.60 -6.26 -8.12
N TYR A 158 -4.84 -6.30 -7.66
CA TYR A 158 -5.27 -7.07 -6.50
C TYR A 158 -5.63 -8.52 -6.87
N VAL A 159 -6.28 -8.73 -8.02
CA VAL A 159 -6.75 -10.06 -8.44
C VAL A 159 -5.78 -10.72 -9.42
N LEU A 160 -5.13 -9.96 -10.31
CA LEU A 160 -4.36 -10.55 -11.42
C LEU A 160 -2.84 -10.53 -11.22
N ARG A 161 -2.28 -9.76 -10.26
CA ARG A 161 -0.83 -9.64 -10.09
C ARG A 161 -0.30 -10.60 -9.02
N TYR A 162 0.58 -11.49 -9.47
CA TYR A 162 1.46 -12.29 -8.64
C TYR A 162 2.69 -11.43 -8.27
N HIS A 163 3.09 -11.38 -7.00
CA HIS A 163 4.25 -10.64 -6.46
C HIS A 163 4.15 -9.10 -6.35
N TYR A 164 3.34 -8.59 -5.43
CA TYR A 164 3.70 -7.32 -4.77
C TYR A 164 4.11 -7.62 -3.33
N ALA A 165 5.18 -6.96 -2.88
CA ALA A 165 5.86 -7.18 -1.62
C ALA A 165 4.93 -6.93 -0.42
N VAL A 166 4.31 -7.98 0.11
CA VAL A 166 4.06 -8.06 1.54
C VAL A 166 5.29 -8.75 2.09
N MET A 167 6.09 -8.04 2.90
CA MET A 167 7.38 -8.49 3.44
C MET A 167 7.33 -9.75 4.33
N HIS A 168 6.19 -10.45 4.39
CA HIS A 168 6.09 -11.75 5.03
C HIS A 168 5.23 -12.69 4.18
N ARG A 169 5.84 -13.31 3.15
CA ARG A 169 5.31 -14.57 2.60
C ARG A 169 5.62 -15.70 3.57
N SER A 170 5.03 -15.65 4.76
CA SER A 170 5.01 -16.83 5.61
C SER A 170 4.06 -17.87 5.01
N THR A 171 3.02 -17.49 4.26
CA THR A 171 2.07 -18.45 3.68
C THR A 171 2.22 -18.64 2.16
N ASN A 172 2.27 -19.88 1.67
CA ASN A 172 2.19 -20.26 0.26
C ASN A 172 1.07 -21.28 0.07
N THR A 173 -0.04 -20.88 -0.55
CA THR A 173 -1.16 -21.77 -0.87
C THR A 173 -1.16 -22.08 -2.36
N SER A 174 -1.22 -23.36 -2.68
CA SER A 174 -1.35 -23.87 -4.03
C SER A 174 -2.59 -24.74 -4.11
N PHE A 175 -3.45 -24.45 -5.08
CA PHE A 175 -4.63 -25.25 -5.35
C PHE A 175 -4.48 -25.90 -6.73
N ARG A 176 -4.77 -27.19 -6.83
CA ARG A 176 -4.67 -27.95 -8.08
C ARG A 176 -5.95 -28.74 -8.34
N LEU A 177 -6.46 -28.61 -9.55
CA LEU A 177 -7.60 -29.35 -10.05
C LEU A 177 -7.17 -30.17 -11.27
N ARG A 178 -7.42 -31.48 -11.25
CA ARG A 178 -7.11 -32.41 -12.34
C ARG A 178 -8.37 -33.16 -12.75
N LEU A 179 -8.76 -33.05 -14.02
CA LEU A 179 -9.90 -33.75 -14.61
C LEU A 179 -9.37 -34.78 -15.60
N GLU A 180 -9.64 -36.06 -15.33
CA GLU A 180 -9.22 -37.17 -16.17
C GLU A 180 -10.39 -37.66 -17.02
N TYR A 181 -10.16 -37.77 -18.33
CA TYR A 181 -11.08 -38.32 -19.30
C TYR A 181 -10.38 -39.51 -20.00
N PRO A 182 -11.10 -40.39 -20.70
CA PRO A 182 -10.50 -41.55 -21.36
C PRO A 182 -9.33 -41.24 -22.29
N HIS A 183 -9.32 -40.06 -22.92
CA HIS A 183 -8.32 -39.67 -23.93
C HIS A 183 -7.63 -38.33 -23.65
N LYS A 184 -7.88 -37.69 -22.50
CA LYS A 184 -7.27 -36.40 -22.17
C LYS A 184 -7.25 -36.14 -20.67
N THR A 185 -6.30 -35.34 -20.22
CA THR A 185 -6.26 -34.82 -18.85
C THR A 185 -6.18 -33.31 -18.87
N ILE A 186 -7.00 -32.65 -18.06
CA ILE A 186 -6.93 -31.21 -17.83
C ILE A 186 -6.35 -31.00 -16.45
N VAL A 187 -5.25 -30.24 -16.35
CA VAL A 187 -4.65 -29.84 -15.07
C VAL A 187 -4.70 -28.33 -14.97
N LEU A 188 -5.27 -27.83 -13.88
CA LEU A 188 -5.38 -26.43 -13.55
C LEU A 188 -4.73 -26.16 -12.19
N LYS A 189 -4.08 -25.02 -12.05
CA LYS A 189 -3.44 -24.54 -10.83
C LYS A 189 -3.94 -23.13 -10.50
N ALA A 190 -4.20 -22.86 -9.24
CA ALA A 190 -4.61 -21.55 -8.72
C ALA A 190 -3.65 -21.09 -7.61
N SER A 191 -3.61 -19.77 -7.41
CA SER A 191 -2.82 -19.12 -6.35
C SER A 191 -3.72 -18.61 -5.22
N GLN A 192 -3.15 -18.06 -4.14
CA GLN A 192 -3.88 -17.55 -2.97
C GLN A 192 -4.65 -16.24 -3.22
N GLN A 193 -4.82 -15.78 -4.46
CA GLN A 193 -5.57 -14.55 -4.70
C GLN A 193 -7.08 -14.81 -4.63
N PRO A 194 -7.89 -13.75 -4.45
CA PRO A 194 -9.33 -13.88 -4.43
C PRO A 194 -9.88 -14.68 -5.61
N LEU A 195 -10.82 -15.56 -5.32
CA LEU A 195 -11.46 -16.49 -6.28
C LEU A 195 -10.49 -17.48 -6.94
N GLY A 196 -9.32 -17.71 -6.33
CA GLY A 196 -8.28 -18.59 -6.88
C GLY A 196 -7.64 -18.08 -8.16
N LEU A 197 -7.72 -16.77 -8.43
CA LEU A 197 -7.19 -16.19 -9.66
C LEU A 197 -5.68 -15.85 -9.55
N PRO A 198 -5.00 -15.58 -10.67
CA PRO A 198 -5.27 -16.22 -11.96
C PRO A 198 -5.17 -17.76 -11.88
N TRP A 199 -5.86 -18.45 -12.79
CA TRP A 199 -5.65 -19.88 -13.03
C TRP A 199 -4.58 -20.11 -14.09
N ARG A 200 -3.87 -21.24 -13.99
CA ARG A 200 -2.84 -21.69 -14.93
C ARG A 200 -3.14 -23.10 -15.39
N ASP A 201 -2.90 -23.39 -16.66
CA ASP A 201 -3.03 -24.76 -17.18
C ASP A 201 -1.71 -25.56 -17.05
N ALA A 202 -1.71 -26.80 -17.57
CA ALA A 202 -0.53 -27.66 -17.55
C ALA A 202 0.72 -27.07 -18.24
N HIS A 203 0.54 -26.12 -19.17
CA HIS A 203 1.60 -25.42 -19.89
C HIS A 203 1.88 -24.03 -19.30
N ASP A 204 1.43 -23.80 -18.05
CA ASP A 204 1.56 -22.55 -17.32
C ASP A 204 0.89 -21.33 -17.99
N ARG A 205 -0.06 -21.57 -18.91
CA ARG A 205 -0.80 -20.48 -19.56
C ARG A 205 -1.85 -19.91 -18.60
N VAL A 206 -1.78 -18.61 -18.39
CA VAL A 206 -2.70 -17.86 -17.52
C VAL A 206 -4.07 -17.67 -18.17
N PHE A 207 -5.11 -17.91 -17.40
CA PHE A 207 -6.49 -17.57 -17.75
C PHE A 207 -7.30 -17.21 -16.50
N TYR A 208 -8.48 -16.63 -16.73
CA TYR A 208 -9.36 -16.17 -15.67
C TYR A 208 -10.69 -16.89 -15.76
N ASN A 209 -11.13 -17.46 -14.64
CA ASN A 209 -12.46 -18.01 -14.49
C ASN A 209 -12.90 -17.94 -13.01
N PRO A 210 -13.69 -16.92 -12.62
CA PRO A 210 -14.17 -16.77 -11.26
C PRO A 210 -15.25 -17.80 -10.87
N GLY A 211 -15.85 -18.51 -11.85
CA GLY A 211 -16.87 -19.54 -11.61
C GLY A 211 -16.33 -20.84 -11.01
N LEU A 212 -15.01 -21.10 -11.11
CA LEU A 212 -14.39 -22.31 -10.57
C LEU A 212 -14.40 -22.35 -9.03
N ALA A 213 -14.02 -21.23 -8.39
CA ALA A 213 -13.93 -21.13 -6.93
C ALA A 213 -15.23 -21.51 -6.19
N PRO A 214 -16.42 -20.92 -6.50
CA PRO A 214 -17.65 -21.27 -5.80
C PRO A 214 -18.10 -22.72 -6.04
N LEU A 215 -17.84 -23.28 -7.22
CA LEU A 215 -18.12 -24.70 -7.48
C LEU A 215 -17.25 -25.60 -6.62
N LEU A 216 -15.96 -25.27 -6.47
CA LEU A 216 -15.04 -26.04 -5.63
C LEU A 216 -15.40 -25.93 -4.15
N LEU A 217 -15.79 -24.75 -3.67
CA LEU A 217 -16.26 -24.56 -2.29
C LEU A 217 -17.54 -25.36 -2.00
N ALA A 218 -18.49 -25.43 -2.92
CA ALA A 218 -19.69 -26.24 -2.74
C ALA A 218 -19.40 -27.75 -2.72
N LEU A 219 -18.34 -28.18 -3.42
CA LEU A 219 -17.95 -29.58 -3.51
C LEU A 219 -17.19 -30.06 -2.27
N LEU A 220 -16.23 -29.27 -1.80
CA LEU A 220 -15.29 -29.67 -0.75
C LEU A 220 -15.86 -29.37 0.66
N PRO A 221 -15.48 -30.16 1.67
CA PRO A 221 -15.73 -29.77 3.06
C PRO A 221 -14.87 -28.56 3.44
N ALA A 222 -15.26 -27.85 4.51
CA ALA A 222 -14.41 -26.83 5.11
C ALA A 222 -13.08 -27.42 5.60
N THR A 223 -12.01 -26.64 5.52
CA THR A 223 -10.63 -27.04 5.83
C THR A 223 -9.89 -25.91 6.56
N GLU A 224 -8.84 -26.28 7.30
CA GLU A 224 -7.95 -25.32 7.98
C GLU A 224 -6.93 -24.66 7.04
N SER A 225 -6.93 -25.00 5.75
CA SER A 225 -5.99 -24.44 4.75
C SER A 225 -6.25 -22.96 4.46
N GLY A 226 -7.39 -22.41 4.90
CA GLY A 226 -7.83 -21.06 4.56
C GLY A 226 -8.37 -20.91 3.13
N THR A 227 -8.51 -22.00 2.36
CA THR A 227 -9.01 -21.94 0.98
C THR A 227 -10.39 -21.32 0.86
N THR A 228 -11.26 -21.51 1.86
CA THR A 228 -12.54 -20.80 1.95
C THR A 228 -12.35 -19.28 1.92
N PHE A 229 -11.40 -18.75 2.69
CA PHE A 229 -11.11 -17.31 2.72
C PHE A 229 -10.67 -16.77 1.36
N TYR A 230 -9.86 -17.54 0.61
CA TYR A 230 -9.38 -17.11 -0.71
C TYR A 230 -10.41 -17.29 -1.83
N PHE A 231 -11.27 -18.31 -1.76
CA PHE A 231 -12.22 -18.62 -2.82
C PHE A 231 -13.56 -17.91 -2.65
N GLU A 232 -13.86 -17.43 -1.45
CA GLU A 232 -15.00 -16.57 -1.22
C GLU A 232 -14.78 -15.17 -1.79
N ARG A 233 -15.88 -14.55 -2.20
CA ARG A 233 -15.88 -13.16 -2.67
C ARG A 233 -15.96 -12.16 -1.51
N HIS A 234 -15.95 -12.63 -0.26
CA HIS A 234 -16.08 -11.76 0.90
C HIS A 234 -15.07 -10.60 0.82
N ASP A 235 -15.58 -9.40 1.07
CA ASP A 235 -14.83 -8.15 1.03
C ASP A 235 -14.12 -7.79 -0.27
N LEU A 236 -14.36 -8.47 -1.41
CA LEU A 236 -13.68 -8.13 -2.67
C LEU A 236 -13.93 -6.67 -3.09
N LEU A 237 -15.16 -6.17 -2.93
CA LEU A 237 -15.47 -4.76 -3.19
C LEU A 237 -14.64 -3.83 -2.30
N LEU A 238 -14.59 -4.11 -1.00
CA LEU A 238 -13.83 -3.32 -0.03
C LEU A 238 -12.33 -3.39 -0.29
N ALA A 239 -11.82 -4.57 -0.64
CA ALA A 239 -10.41 -4.78 -0.93
C ALA A 239 -9.97 -4.04 -2.20
N LEU A 240 -10.78 -4.07 -3.26
CA LEU A 240 -10.56 -3.26 -4.46
C LEU A 240 -10.63 -1.76 -4.13
N ALA A 241 -11.58 -1.33 -3.31
CA ALA A 241 -11.69 0.06 -2.88
C ALA A 241 -10.47 0.52 -2.05
N ARG A 242 -9.96 -0.33 -1.16
CA ARG A 242 -8.70 -0.09 -0.41
C ARG A 242 -7.51 0.00 -1.35
N GLN A 243 -7.44 -0.84 -2.38
CA GLN A 243 -6.39 -0.77 -3.39
C GLN A 243 -6.44 0.56 -4.16
N ILE A 244 -7.63 1.00 -4.58
CA ILE A 244 -7.80 2.33 -5.22
C ILE A 244 -7.39 3.44 -4.26
N TYR A 245 -7.83 3.37 -2.99
CA TYR A 245 -7.47 4.36 -1.99
C TYR A 245 -5.96 4.49 -1.83
N ALA A 246 -5.25 3.37 -1.64
CA ALA A 246 -3.80 3.37 -1.47
C ALA A 246 -3.07 3.94 -2.70
N ASP A 247 -3.52 3.58 -3.91
CA ASP A 247 -2.83 3.94 -5.15
C ASP A 247 -3.17 5.35 -5.68
N ARG A 248 -4.38 5.85 -5.39
CA ARG A 248 -4.93 7.06 -6.05
C ARG A 248 -5.35 8.15 -5.08
N CYS A 249 -5.71 7.80 -3.85
CA CYS A 249 -6.29 8.74 -2.90
C CYS A 249 -5.29 9.16 -1.83
N ALA A 250 -4.61 8.22 -1.16
CA ALA A 250 -3.89 8.45 0.09
C ALA A 250 -3.04 9.73 0.09
N GLN A 251 -2.05 9.83 -0.81
CA GLN A 251 -1.17 11.00 -0.89
C GLN A 251 -1.93 12.31 -1.16
N LYS A 252 -2.89 12.30 -2.10
CA LYS A 252 -3.69 13.48 -2.43
C LYS A 252 -4.60 13.90 -1.27
N LEU A 253 -5.12 12.94 -0.51
CA LEU A 253 -5.93 13.21 0.66
C LEU A 253 -5.09 13.82 1.78
N ASN A 254 -3.86 13.34 2.01
CA ASN A 254 -2.92 13.95 2.96
C ASN A 254 -2.69 15.45 2.66
N ALA A 255 -2.54 15.79 1.37
CA ALA A 255 -2.38 17.16 0.90
C ALA A 255 -3.64 18.04 1.09
N LEU A 256 -4.80 17.46 1.41
CA LEU A 256 -6.05 18.17 1.66
C LEU A 256 -6.43 18.21 3.15
N THR A 257 -5.69 17.55 4.04
CA THR A 257 -6.03 17.50 5.46
C THR A 257 -5.95 18.86 6.13
N TYR A 258 -5.01 19.72 5.70
CA TYR A 258 -4.83 21.06 6.26
C TYR A 258 -6.12 21.91 6.25
N LEU A 259 -7.08 21.60 5.36
CA LEU A 259 -8.38 22.24 5.30
C LEU A 259 -9.22 22.04 6.57
N ASN A 260 -9.01 20.95 7.32
CA ASN A 260 -9.65 20.72 8.62
C ASN A 260 -9.18 21.73 9.68
N PHE A 261 -8.00 22.31 9.47
CA PHE A 261 -7.30 23.14 10.44
C PHE A 261 -7.18 24.59 10.00
N GLN A 262 -8.01 25.04 9.05
CA GLN A 262 -8.01 26.41 8.56
C GLN A 262 -8.10 27.47 9.67
N PRO A 263 -8.94 27.33 10.71
CA PRO A 263 -8.96 28.31 11.80
C PRO A 263 -7.60 28.42 12.52
N ALA A 264 -6.92 27.30 12.78
CA ALA A 264 -5.60 27.31 13.42
C ALA A 264 -4.52 27.89 12.49
N LEU A 265 -4.56 27.51 11.21
CA LEU A 265 -3.64 28.05 10.20
C LEU A 265 -3.85 29.55 9.98
N ALA A 266 -5.08 30.05 10.00
CA ALA A 266 -5.39 31.48 9.87
C ALA A 266 -4.80 32.30 11.03
N ARG A 267 -4.83 31.76 12.26
CA ARG A 267 -4.18 32.38 13.42
C ARG A 267 -2.67 32.48 13.24
N LEU A 268 -2.03 31.42 12.72
CA LEU A 268 -0.60 31.44 12.40
C LEU A 268 -0.30 32.41 11.24
N ALA A 269 -1.11 32.38 10.18
CA ALA A 269 -0.99 33.22 8.99
C ALA A 269 -1.11 34.72 9.29
N GLY A 270 -1.85 35.10 10.32
CA GLY A 270 -1.97 36.50 10.77
C GLY A 270 -0.63 37.12 11.17
N ARG A 271 0.38 36.30 11.47
CA ARG A 271 1.74 36.75 11.78
C ARG A 271 2.78 36.21 10.80
N TYR A 272 2.66 34.95 10.41
CA TYR A 272 3.61 34.25 9.56
C TYR A 272 2.85 33.66 8.36
N PRO A 273 2.80 34.36 7.21
CA PRO A 273 2.12 33.87 6.02
C PRO A 273 2.49 32.42 5.69
N ILE A 274 1.47 31.58 5.47
CA ILE A 274 1.63 30.15 5.17
C ILE A 274 1.78 29.96 3.67
N ALA A 275 2.90 29.37 3.25
CA ALA A 275 3.17 29.04 1.85
C ALA A 275 2.58 27.68 1.45
N ASP A 276 2.67 26.69 2.34
CA ASP A 276 2.14 25.35 2.14
C ASP A 276 1.74 24.71 3.48
N ALA A 277 0.82 23.74 3.43
CA ALA A 277 0.43 22.95 4.59
C ALA A 277 -0.04 21.55 4.15
N GLN A 278 0.35 20.52 4.89
CA GLN A 278 -0.03 19.14 4.64
C GLN A 278 0.02 18.31 5.92
N GLU A 279 -0.72 17.21 5.96
CA GLU A 279 -0.57 16.23 7.03
C GLU A 279 0.60 15.29 6.76
N ASP A 280 1.49 15.19 7.74
CA ASP A 280 2.44 14.09 7.87
C ASP A 280 1.76 12.99 8.70
N PRO A 281 1.46 11.81 8.10
CA PRO A 281 0.75 10.75 8.78
C PRO A 281 1.59 10.06 9.88
N GLY A 282 2.85 10.47 10.10
CA GLY A 282 3.70 9.87 11.12
C GLY A 282 4.19 8.49 10.72
N SER A 283 4.60 8.28 9.46
CA SER A 283 5.28 7.03 9.09
C SER A 283 6.61 6.89 9.86
N TYR A 284 7.03 5.65 10.12
CA TYR A 284 8.35 5.28 10.67
C TYR A 284 9.48 5.75 9.75
N ASP A 285 9.68 7.05 9.68
CA ASP A 285 10.84 7.67 9.07
C ASP A 285 11.64 8.36 10.18
N TRP A 286 12.93 8.60 9.92
CA TRP A 286 14.03 8.87 10.88
C TRP A 286 13.87 10.08 11.81
N GLN A 287 12.67 10.53 12.15
CA GLN A 287 12.47 11.71 12.98
C GLN A 287 11.37 11.55 14.04
N TRP A 288 10.37 10.65 13.92
CA TRP A 288 9.16 10.74 14.77
C TRP A 288 8.50 9.40 15.15
N GLN A 289 8.03 9.28 16.40
CA GLN A 289 7.34 8.11 16.96
C GLN A 289 5.87 8.01 16.52
N GLY A 290 5.57 7.94 15.23
CA GLY A 290 4.26 7.47 14.78
C GLY A 290 3.06 8.42 14.90
N GLU A 291 3.19 9.58 15.55
CA GLU A 291 2.06 10.51 15.74
C GLU A 291 1.75 11.31 14.46
N PRO A 292 0.46 11.45 14.07
CA PRO A 292 0.06 12.27 12.94
C PRO A 292 0.23 13.77 13.25
N ARG A 293 0.75 14.54 12.29
CA ARG A 293 1.04 15.96 12.46
C ARG A 293 0.58 16.80 11.29
N LEU A 294 0.18 18.04 11.54
CA LEU A 294 0.09 19.05 10.50
C LEU A 294 1.45 19.72 10.36
N THR A 295 2.02 19.63 9.16
CA THR A 295 3.23 20.36 8.77
C THR A 295 2.87 21.53 7.89
N CYS A 296 3.53 22.66 8.05
CA CYS A 296 3.37 23.81 7.17
C CYS A 296 4.66 24.63 7.09
N THR A 297 4.90 25.21 5.92
CA THR A 297 5.95 26.19 5.72
C THR A 297 5.37 27.59 5.87
N ALA A 298 5.83 28.31 6.89
CA ALA A 298 5.50 29.70 7.11
C ALA A 298 6.70 30.61 6.79
N ARG A 299 6.44 31.90 6.58
CA ARG A 299 7.48 32.90 6.32
C ARG A 299 7.34 34.08 7.26
N ASP A 300 8.46 34.67 7.64
CA ASP A 300 8.49 36.01 8.24
C ASP A 300 8.84 37.00 7.12
N PRO A 301 7.94 37.94 6.76
CA PRO A 301 8.21 38.96 5.75
C PRO A 301 9.44 39.83 6.05
N ALA A 302 9.88 39.90 7.31
CA ALA A 302 11.08 40.63 7.72
C ALA A 302 12.39 39.85 7.52
N LEU A 303 12.35 38.63 6.99
CA LEU A 303 13.53 37.81 6.71
C LEU A 303 13.73 37.61 5.20
N PRO A 304 14.97 37.30 4.75
CA PRO A 304 15.24 36.98 3.35
C PRO A 304 14.35 35.84 2.83
N ALA A 305 13.99 35.86 1.55
CA ALA A 305 13.04 34.92 0.95
C ALA A 305 13.46 33.44 1.04
N GLY A 306 14.75 33.15 1.21
CA GLY A 306 15.25 31.79 1.42
C GLY A 306 15.17 31.31 2.87
N VAL A 307 14.73 32.15 3.80
CA VAL A 307 14.46 31.78 5.20
C VAL A 307 13.00 31.37 5.37
N SER A 308 12.77 30.20 5.96
CA SER A 308 11.43 29.69 6.23
C SER A 308 11.30 29.13 7.64
N LEU A 309 10.06 29.08 8.11
CA LEU A 309 9.65 28.43 9.34
C LEU A 309 8.99 27.11 8.96
N PHE A 310 9.64 25.99 9.27
CA PHE A 310 9.03 24.68 9.16
C PHE A 310 8.30 24.33 10.46
N VAL A 311 6.98 24.42 10.43
CA VAL A 311 6.12 24.24 11.60
C VAL A 311 5.47 22.87 11.57
N SER A 312 5.62 22.11 12.65
CA SER A 312 5.02 20.79 12.84
C SER A 312 4.19 20.78 14.14
N LEU A 313 2.88 20.60 14.00
CA LEU A 313 1.90 20.61 15.07
C LEU A 313 1.24 19.24 15.18
N THR A 314 1.31 18.60 16.36
CA THR A 314 0.68 17.29 16.60
C THR A 314 -0.83 17.38 16.45
N ILE A 315 -1.42 16.39 15.78
CA ILE A 315 -2.87 16.17 15.74
C ILE A 315 -3.20 15.22 16.90
N GLN A 316 -3.92 15.74 17.89
CA GLN A 316 -4.27 15.03 19.12
C GLN A 316 -5.28 13.92 18.85
N ASP A 317 -5.50 13.04 19.84
CA ASP A 317 -6.39 11.88 19.72
C ASP A 317 -7.86 12.25 19.51
N ASP A 318 -8.28 13.40 20.03
CA ASP A 318 -9.59 14.00 19.78
C ASP A 318 -9.70 14.67 18.39
N GLY A 319 -8.64 14.61 17.58
CA GLY A 319 -8.56 15.21 16.26
C GLY A 319 -8.28 16.71 16.25
N GLN A 320 -8.09 17.34 17.42
CA GLN A 320 -7.72 18.74 17.51
C GLN A 320 -6.23 18.95 17.22
N LEU A 321 -5.89 20.12 16.70
CA LEU A 321 -4.50 20.48 16.47
C LEU A 321 -3.88 21.09 17.72
N PHE A 322 -2.63 20.75 18.00
CA PHE A 322 -1.86 21.43 19.03
C PHE A 322 -1.93 22.97 18.85
N PRO A 323 -2.27 23.74 19.90
CA PRO A 323 -2.56 25.16 19.74
C PRO A 323 -1.39 25.99 19.16
N PRO A 324 -1.60 26.75 18.07
CA PRO A 324 -0.54 27.52 17.43
C PRO A 324 -0.01 28.68 18.29
N ASP A 325 -0.76 29.14 19.29
CA ASP A 325 -0.36 30.25 20.18
C ASP A 325 0.95 29.97 20.91
N SER A 326 1.21 28.70 21.25
CA SER A 326 2.45 28.31 21.92
C SER A 326 3.67 28.52 21.03
N LEU A 327 3.51 28.34 19.72
CA LEU A 327 4.53 28.64 18.74
C LEU A 327 4.70 30.14 18.56
N LEU A 328 3.59 30.88 18.43
CA LEU A 328 3.60 32.34 18.26
C LEU A 328 4.34 33.06 19.39
N ARG A 329 4.24 32.56 20.63
CA ARG A 329 4.97 33.12 21.79
C ARG A 329 6.50 32.95 21.71
N LYS A 330 7.00 31.91 21.04
CA LYS A 330 8.43 31.57 21.01
C LYS A 330 9.12 31.85 19.68
N ALA A 331 8.35 31.94 18.58
CA ALA A 331 8.89 32.16 17.25
C ALA A 331 9.74 33.43 17.17
N ASP A 332 9.28 34.52 17.80
CA ASP A 332 10.02 35.79 17.81
C ASP A 332 11.39 35.67 18.47
N TYR A 333 11.46 34.94 19.58
CA TYR A 333 12.71 34.71 20.29
C TYR A 333 13.69 33.96 19.39
N TYR A 334 13.28 32.85 18.79
CA TYR A 334 14.17 32.04 17.96
C TYR A 334 14.59 32.75 16.67
N LEU A 335 13.67 33.46 16.01
CA LEU A 335 14.00 34.29 14.85
C LEU A 335 14.93 35.45 15.24
N GLY A 336 14.73 36.03 16.43
CA GLY A 336 15.63 37.02 17.00
C GLY A 336 17.05 36.48 17.19
N GLN A 337 17.21 35.25 17.72
CA GLN A 337 18.53 34.63 17.85
C GLN A 337 19.21 34.43 16.50
N LEU A 338 18.47 33.98 15.48
CA LEU A 338 18.99 33.81 14.12
C LEU A 338 19.53 35.12 13.52
N ARG A 339 18.87 36.25 13.78
CA ARG A 339 19.32 37.57 13.32
C ARG A 339 20.64 38.01 13.94
N LEU A 340 21.04 37.43 15.07
CA LEU A 340 22.32 37.73 15.75
C LEU A 340 23.50 36.92 15.19
N VAL A 341 23.27 36.10 14.15
CA VAL A 341 24.28 35.24 13.51
C VAL A 341 24.40 35.62 12.02
N PRO A 342 25.20 36.65 11.68
CA PRO A 342 25.19 37.26 10.35
C PRO A 342 25.44 36.27 9.20
N PHE A 343 26.37 35.34 9.40
CA PHE A 343 26.77 34.41 8.34
C PHE A 343 25.64 33.53 7.82
N LEU A 344 24.63 33.25 8.66
CA LEU A 344 23.45 32.47 8.26
C LEU A 344 22.57 33.26 7.29
N LEU A 345 22.39 34.55 7.54
CA LEU A 345 21.62 35.43 6.66
C LEU A 345 22.42 35.72 5.38
N ASP A 346 23.72 35.94 5.49
CA ASP A 346 24.63 36.12 4.35
C ASP A 346 24.64 34.88 3.44
N PHE A 347 24.65 33.68 4.04
CA PHE A 347 24.57 32.42 3.30
C PHE A 347 23.34 32.38 2.40
N VAL A 348 22.16 32.70 2.94
CA VAL A 348 20.90 32.69 2.18
C VAL A 348 20.85 33.83 1.16
N ALA A 349 21.35 35.01 1.51
CA ALA A 349 21.37 36.18 0.63
C ALA A 349 22.30 36.00 -0.58
N ALA A 350 23.37 35.21 -0.43
CA ALA A 350 24.37 35.00 -1.47
C ALA A 350 23.85 34.24 -2.71
N HIS A 351 22.74 33.48 -2.61
CA HIS A 351 22.20 32.79 -3.78
C HIS A 351 20.69 32.49 -3.66
N PRO A 352 19.86 32.73 -4.70
CA PRO A 352 18.41 32.59 -4.63
C PRO A 352 17.91 31.15 -4.48
N ALA A 353 18.76 30.13 -4.68
CA ALA A 353 18.42 28.73 -4.43
C ALA A 353 18.74 28.26 -2.99
N ARG A 354 19.56 29.00 -2.23
CA ARG A 354 19.95 28.64 -0.86
C ARG A 354 18.79 28.79 0.10
N ARG A 355 18.69 27.90 1.08
CA ARG A 355 17.59 27.87 2.05
C ARG A 355 18.10 27.73 3.48
N LEU A 356 17.38 28.35 4.40
CA LEU A 356 17.48 28.16 5.84
C LEU A 356 16.08 27.88 6.39
N ALA A 357 15.84 26.66 6.86
CA ALA A 357 14.55 26.25 7.40
C ALA A 357 14.64 26.07 8.92
N VAL A 358 13.97 26.95 9.67
CA VAL A 358 13.91 26.88 11.13
C VAL A 358 12.81 25.92 11.54
N SER A 359 13.14 24.90 12.32
CA SER A 359 12.19 23.87 12.73
C SER A 359 11.45 24.28 14.00
N PHE A 360 10.13 24.06 14.01
CA PHE A 360 9.26 24.24 15.17
C PHE A 360 8.40 23.01 15.36
N ASN A 361 8.42 22.44 16.55
CA ASN A 361 7.69 21.24 16.94
C ASN A 361 6.83 21.56 18.16
N ASN A 362 5.53 21.76 17.95
CA ASN A 362 4.57 22.18 18.98
C ASN A 362 5.01 23.46 19.72
N THR A 363 5.78 23.30 20.80
CA THR A 363 6.24 24.38 21.69
C THR A 363 7.76 24.59 21.68
N THR A 364 8.54 23.80 20.95
CA THR A 364 10.01 23.88 20.98
C THR A 364 10.61 23.79 19.58
N SER A 365 11.77 24.41 19.38
CA SER A 365 12.51 24.23 18.12
C SER A 365 13.24 22.89 18.08
N VAL A 366 13.80 22.46 19.23
CA VAL A 366 14.46 21.16 19.38
C VAL A 366 13.45 20.05 19.62
N SER A 367 13.53 19.00 18.81
CA SER A 367 12.64 17.85 18.89
C SER A 367 12.94 16.91 20.05
N ARG A 368 11.95 16.09 20.44
CA ARG A 368 12.14 15.01 21.43
C ARG A 368 13.28 14.07 21.02
N ARG A 369 13.33 13.65 19.76
CA ARG A 369 14.41 12.80 19.25
C ARG A 369 15.78 13.42 19.44
N ILE A 370 15.95 14.72 19.13
CA ILE A 370 17.24 15.40 19.35
C ILE A 370 17.61 15.38 20.83
N ARG A 371 16.64 15.57 21.73
CA ARG A 371 16.87 15.47 23.19
C ARG A 371 17.27 14.06 23.60
N ASP A 372 16.60 13.05 23.07
CA ASP A 372 16.90 11.64 23.34
C ASP A 372 18.32 11.31 22.86
N GLU A 373 18.70 11.74 21.65
CA GLU A 373 20.06 11.63 21.10
C GLU A 373 21.12 12.35 21.96
N GLN A 374 20.77 13.45 22.65
CA GLN A 374 21.71 14.11 23.57
C GLN A 374 21.87 13.38 24.91
N ARG A 375 20.91 12.52 25.28
CA ARG A 375 20.89 11.79 26.55
C ARG A 375 21.39 10.36 26.42
N ASP A 376 21.30 9.79 25.23
CA ASP A 376 21.61 8.40 24.99
C ASP A 376 23.12 8.13 25.15
N LYS A 377 23.47 7.49 26.26
CA LYS A 377 24.83 7.10 26.56
C LYS A 377 25.33 5.96 25.67
N ALA A 378 24.45 5.27 24.95
CA ALA A 378 24.81 4.20 24.02
C ALA A 378 25.28 4.73 22.66
N LEU A 379 25.01 6.01 22.33
CA LEU A 379 25.39 6.66 21.06
C LEU A 379 26.12 8.00 21.32
N PRO A 380 27.25 7.99 22.06
CA PRO A 380 27.93 9.21 22.48
C PRO A 380 28.40 10.08 21.30
N GLU A 381 28.70 9.48 20.14
CA GLU A 381 29.08 10.23 18.94
C GLU A 381 27.95 11.11 18.35
N GLN A 382 26.70 10.93 18.78
CA GLN A 382 25.54 11.74 18.34
C GLN A 382 25.15 12.85 19.34
N ALA A 383 25.74 12.81 20.54
CA ALA A 383 25.52 13.78 21.61
C ALA A 383 26.52 14.94 21.50
N CYS A 384 26.20 15.94 20.67
CA CYS A 384 27.02 17.14 20.53
C CYS A 384 26.98 18.08 21.77
N LEU A 385 25.99 17.88 22.65
CA LEU A 385 25.74 18.63 23.88
C LEU A 385 25.34 17.67 25.02
N PRO A 386 26.22 16.75 25.46
CA PRO A 386 25.86 15.65 26.35
C PRO A 386 25.45 16.10 27.77
N ASN A 387 25.80 17.33 28.15
CA ASN A 387 25.47 17.92 29.46
C ASN A 387 24.33 18.95 29.39
N ALA A 388 23.69 19.12 28.23
CA ALA A 388 22.61 20.10 28.09
C ALA A 388 21.34 19.63 28.82
N THR A 389 20.79 20.51 29.66
CA THR A 389 19.49 20.30 30.30
C THR A 389 18.35 20.58 29.32
N ASP A 390 17.14 20.09 29.63
CA ASP A 390 15.96 20.44 28.81
C ASP A 390 15.72 21.93 28.72
N ALA A 391 15.95 22.66 29.82
CA ALA A 391 15.83 24.11 29.87
C ALA A 391 16.85 24.81 28.95
N TYR A 392 18.04 24.24 28.80
CA TYR A 392 19.03 24.73 27.84
C TYR A 392 18.62 24.43 26.39
N LEU A 393 18.19 23.20 26.11
CA LEU A 393 17.71 22.78 24.79
C LEU A 393 16.44 23.53 24.35
N ASP A 394 15.58 23.93 25.29
CA ASP A 394 14.39 24.76 25.03
C ASP A 394 14.74 26.15 24.48
N ARG A 395 15.95 26.64 24.76
CA ARG A 395 16.45 27.92 24.25
C ARG A 395 17.25 27.78 22.96
N CYS A 396 17.60 26.56 22.56
CA CYS A 396 18.29 26.30 21.30
C CYS A 396 17.33 26.39 20.10
N VAL A 397 17.87 26.75 18.93
CA VAL A 397 17.13 26.78 17.66
C VAL A 397 17.63 25.68 16.74
N SER A 398 16.77 24.76 16.36
CA SER A 398 17.04 23.76 15.33
C SER A 398 16.72 24.32 13.96
N PHE A 399 17.66 24.19 13.02
CA PHE A 399 17.47 24.64 11.65
C PHE A 399 18.23 23.76 10.65
N GLU A 400 17.81 23.81 9.39
CA GLU A 400 18.48 23.16 8.27
C GLU A 400 18.99 24.21 7.29
N LEU A 401 20.24 24.05 6.84
CA LEU A 401 20.81 24.80 5.73
C LEU A 401 20.81 23.90 4.49
N ARG A 402 20.46 24.47 3.34
CA ARG A 402 20.56 23.80 2.05
C ARG A 402 21.15 24.74 1.01
N ASP A 403 22.12 24.26 0.23
CA ASP A 403 22.74 25.03 -0.83
C ASP A 403 22.13 24.75 -2.22
N GLU A 404 22.64 25.47 -3.22
CA GLU A 404 22.27 25.39 -4.63
C GLU A 404 22.56 24.02 -5.27
N ASP A 405 23.56 23.31 -4.77
CA ASP A 405 23.96 22.00 -5.25
C ASP A 405 23.19 20.87 -4.56
N GLY A 406 22.34 21.22 -3.58
CA GLY A 406 21.52 20.29 -2.82
C GLY A 406 22.22 19.68 -1.61
N ASN A 407 23.42 20.14 -1.26
CA ASN A 407 24.05 19.78 0.00
C ASN A 407 23.25 20.37 1.16
N TYR A 408 23.26 19.69 2.31
CA TYR A 408 22.49 20.13 3.47
C TYR A 408 23.18 19.83 4.80
N ALA A 409 22.88 20.67 5.80
CA ALA A 409 23.22 20.40 7.18
C ALA A 409 22.06 20.69 8.12
N ARG A 410 21.91 19.85 9.14
CA ARG A 410 21.03 20.15 10.29
C ARG A 410 21.88 20.63 11.45
N CYS A 411 21.46 21.75 12.01
CA CYS A 411 22.23 22.51 12.98
C CYS A 411 21.40 22.81 14.23
N LEU A 412 22.10 23.11 15.33
CA LEU A 412 21.55 23.78 16.50
C LEU A 412 22.24 25.13 16.69
N LEU A 413 21.48 26.20 16.85
CA LEU A 413 21.97 27.47 17.38
C LEU A 413 21.79 27.46 18.90
N THR A 414 22.89 27.61 19.64
CA THR A 414 22.85 27.67 21.10
C THR A 414 22.47 29.07 21.61
N PRO A 415 22.09 29.22 22.88
CA PRO A 415 21.84 30.53 23.48
C PRO A 415 23.07 31.46 23.50
N GLU A 416 24.27 30.89 23.38
CA GLU A 416 25.54 31.62 23.26
C GLU A 416 25.88 32.01 21.82
N LEU A 417 24.94 31.82 20.89
CA LEU A 417 25.05 32.14 19.47
C LEU A 417 26.09 31.29 18.71
N GLU A 418 26.33 30.07 19.18
CA GLU A 418 27.16 29.11 18.46
C GLU A 418 26.31 28.20 17.58
N VAL A 419 26.78 27.92 16.37
CA VAL A 419 26.12 26.98 15.46
C VAL A 419 26.82 25.63 15.54
N ILE A 420 26.09 24.63 16.00
CA ILE A 420 26.54 23.24 16.08
C ILE A 420 26.03 22.50 14.85
N VAL A 421 26.94 22.06 13.98
CA VAL A 421 26.62 21.21 12.83
C VAL A 421 26.48 19.78 13.34
N ARG A 422 25.24 19.28 13.38
CA ARG A 422 24.94 17.95 13.93
C ARG A 422 24.89 16.88 12.87
N HIS A 423 24.41 17.24 11.69
CA HIS A 423 24.18 16.31 10.61
C HIS A 423 24.55 16.98 9.29
N PHE A 424 25.23 16.24 8.43
CA PHE A 424 25.73 16.74 7.16
C PHE A 424 25.61 15.70 6.06
N GLY A 425 25.06 16.09 4.92
CA GLY A 425 25.01 15.31 3.69
C GLY A 425 25.40 16.16 2.48
N GLY A 426 26.24 15.60 1.61
CA GLY A 426 26.84 16.33 0.47
C GLY A 426 28.36 16.50 0.61
N ASP A 427 28.94 17.44 -0.14
CA ASP A 427 30.40 17.67 -0.20
C ASP A 427 30.86 18.90 0.58
N ARG A 428 29.98 19.90 0.69
CA ARG A 428 30.21 21.15 1.44
C ARG A 428 28.93 21.68 2.05
N VAL A 429 29.04 22.40 3.15
CA VAL A 429 27.95 23.23 3.67
C VAL A 429 28.55 24.54 4.14
N TYR A 430 27.89 25.64 3.78
CA TYR A 430 28.45 26.98 3.90
C TYR A 430 29.79 27.07 3.16
N ARG A 431 30.93 27.13 3.86
CA ARG A 431 32.28 27.15 3.27
C ARG A 431 33.18 25.99 3.71
N TYR A 432 32.63 25.02 4.44
CA TYR A 432 33.40 23.91 4.99
C TYR A 432 33.11 22.62 4.25
N THR A 433 34.18 21.90 3.94
CA THR A 433 34.14 20.51 3.46
C THR A 433 33.87 19.56 4.62
N ARG A 434 33.46 18.33 4.29
CA ARG A 434 33.27 17.26 5.30
C ARG A 434 34.54 17.04 6.15
N GLU A 435 35.70 17.02 5.51
CA GLU A 435 36.99 16.82 6.16
C GLU A 435 37.32 17.92 7.15
N GLN A 436 37.06 19.18 6.79
CA GLN A 436 37.25 20.32 7.67
C GLN A 436 36.30 20.31 8.88
N LEU A 437 35.15 19.65 8.78
CA LEU A 437 34.23 19.41 9.89
C LEU A 437 34.58 18.15 10.70
N GLY A 438 35.70 17.49 10.40
CA GLY A 438 36.25 16.38 11.19
C GLY A 438 35.81 14.98 10.74
N ARG A 439 35.34 14.79 9.49
CA ARG A 439 34.92 13.47 8.98
C ARG A 439 35.42 13.23 7.55
N THR A 440 35.93 12.03 7.27
CA THR A 440 36.50 11.65 5.96
C THR A 440 35.60 10.72 5.15
N GLU A 441 34.61 10.06 5.78
CA GLU A 441 33.79 9.06 5.11
C GLU A 441 32.65 9.67 4.26
N PRO A 442 32.42 9.17 3.04
CA PRO A 442 31.30 9.63 2.21
C PRO A 442 29.95 9.23 2.80
N GLY A 443 28.97 10.12 2.68
CA GLY A 443 27.60 9.88 3.14
C GLY A 443 27.19 10.73 4.35
N LEU A 444 26.33 10.14 5.18
CA LEU A 444 25.68 10.76 6.33
C LEU A 444 26.66 10.92 7.48
N SER A 445 26.94 12.14 7.94
CA SER A 445 27.96 12.37 8.97
C SER A 445 27.45 13.19 10.17
N TYR A 446 27.97 12.88 11.36
CA TYR A 446 27.70 13.55 12.63
C TYR A 446 28.98 14.22 13.15
N PRO A 447 29.33 15.43 12.66
CA PRO A 447 30.60 16.05 12.98
C PRO A 447 30.63 16.71 14.36
N CYS A 448 29.47 17.15 14.89
CA CYS A 448 29.38 17.98 16.10
C CYS A 448 30.32 19.19 16.07
N ALA A 449 30.58 19.72 14.87
CA ALA A 449 31.46 20.86 14.66
C ALA A 449 30.79 22.14 15.16
N ARG A 450 31.55 23.00 15.84
CA ARG A 450 31.06 24.25 16.42
C ARG A 450 31.56 25.43 15.60
N LEU A 451 30.64 26.26 15.14
CA LEU A 451 30.93 27.54 14.49
C LEU A 451 30.61 28.67 15.46
N ASP A 452 31.45 29.70 15.49
CA ASP A 452 31.12 30.95 16.17
C ASP A 452 30.00 31.71 15.43
N ARG A 453 29.56 32.84 16.00
CA ARG A 453 28.51 33.69 15.41
C ARG A 453 28.85 34.24 14.01
N ASN A 454 30.12 34.22 13.62
CA ASN A 454 30.62 34.68 12.32
C ASN A 454 30.85 33.51 11.34
N GLY A 455 30.52 32.28 11.75
CA GLY A 455 30.71 31.09 10.92
C GLY A 455 32.16 30.62 10.87
N ASN A 456 33.02 30.98 11.82
CA ASN A 456 34.37 30.43 11.95
C ASN A 456 34.35 29.14 12.77
N LEU A 457 35.03 28.10 12.29
CA LEU A 457 35.18 26.85 13.00
C LEU A 457 35.96 27.07 14.31
N LYS A 458 35.37 26.71 15.44
CA LYS A 458 36.07 26.67 16.72
C LYS A 458 36.96 25.43 16.75
N LYS A 459 38.22 25.60 17.14
CA LYS A 459 39.09 24.47 17.45
C LYS A 459 38.44 23.69 18.60
N GLN A 460 38.23 22.39 18.38
CA GLN A 460 37.67 21.47 19.36
C GLN A 460 38.63 21.27 20.54
#